data_AF-A0A7W9EMH1-F1
#
_entry.id   AF-A0A7W9EMH1-F1
#
_cell.length_a   1.000
_cell.length_b   1.000
_cell.length_c   1.000
_cell.angle_alpha   90.00
_cell.angle_beta   90.00
_cell.angle_gamma   90.00
#
_symmetry.space_group_name_H-M   'P 1'
#
loop_
_entity.id
_entity.type
_entity.pdbx_description
1 polymer ?
#
loop_
_entity_poly.entity_id
_entity_poly.type
_entity_poly.pdbx_seq_one_letter_code
_entity_poly.pdbx_strand_id
1 'polypeptide(L)'
;MSWSKDKSLRRIQTFKAASPSSSIEIKTFDESYLQTRQAVLARKFALDGKREPLIFDIPENAAIRVEGVHVYIQMLDFSSAMIDRDRETEASHKRVLSMLHLNYAACDQVAEEYEAQRVDFHGSRMHAVIVSPPGEHNARQRSERALAFADAVTRAISAVGAATENGRYSTRIRVGVDSGTAIAINSGTRDEREPLFLGAPANYAAKLAEGQAEGIYISNRVRRDLGIVPQVSLDEFLTERLSPIYADEISKQSIGSTLQDKRLSEDRIKSVVSRAQDKFVADVGTDANFIFHRHTPPLKTIDFSLLMPSNSIRMGLMSIFGDIDGFTRYIDECIAGRRISEMVSNLHVIRSELAATLTEDFLGRKVRFIGDCIHGLIACGTAFETNGSDSVVSAVKVAGGMRSSFELCQQELPGIANLGLAIGLEYGETPITRIGIRGDRSVRCSVSRAVSSSEALQKECDGEQTAIGPQALQRAPASIKRLFDNGFAWGLDAESLGEHLSAPATVSSGSVSATAAPYNGSIKS
;
A
#
# COMPACT_ATOMS: atom_id res chain seq x y z
N MET A 1 5.74 23.34 -15.04
CA MET A 1 5.71 22.12 -14.21
C MET A 1 7.08 21.50 -14.27
N SER A 2 7.88 21.72 -13.23
CA SER A 2 9.27 21.24 -13.18
C SER A 2 9.73 21.19 -11.73
N TRP A 3 10.59 20.24 -11.45
CA TRP A 3 11.33 20.17 -10.19
C TRP A 3 12.37 21.30 -10.12
N SER A 4 12.74 21.71 -8.91
CA SER A 4 13.79 22.69 -8.64
C SER A 4 14.46 22.37 -7.31
N LYS A 5 15.81 22.32 -7.31
CA LYS A 5 16.63 22.07 -6.12
C LYS A 5 16.29 23.00 -4.97
N ASP A 6 16.23 24.32 -5.23
CA ASP A 6 15.92 25.31 -4.20
C ASP A 6 14.51 25.14 -3.60
N LYS A 7 13.52 24.82 -4.44
CA LYS A 7 12.14 24.60 -3.99
C LYS A 7 12.06 23.35 -3.11
N SER A 8 12.68 22.26 -3.56
CA SER A 8 12.73 20.99 -2.81
C SER A 8 13.46 21.16 -1.48
N LEU A 9 14.65 21.78 -1.48
CA LEU A 9 15.42 22.01 -0.26
C LEU A 9 14.64 22.84 0.78
N ARG A 10 13.97 23.92 0.36
CA ARG A 10 13.13 24.73 1.27
C ARG A 10 11.97 23.92 1.85
N ARG A 11 11.32 23.05 1.06
CA ARG A 11 10.27 22.16 1.55
C ARG A 11 10.80 21.16 2.57
N ILE A 12 11.92 20.49 2.26
CA ILE A 12 12.59 19.54 3.17
C ILE A 12 12.89 20.21 4.52
N GLN A 13 13.48 21.42 4.49
CA GLN A 13 13.77 22.19 5.70
C GLN A 13 12.49 22.58 6.47
N THR A 14 11.42 22.92 5.76
CA THR A 14 10.11 23.24 6.35
C THR A 14 9.49 22.01 7.03
N PHE A 15 9.49 20.85 6.36
CA PHE A 15 8.97 19.60 6.93
C PHE A 15 9.79 19.15 8.14
N LYS A 16 11.12 19.29 8.08
CA LYS A 16 12.03 18.99 9.19
C LYS A 16 11.76 19.88 10.41
N ALA A 17 11.48 21.17 10.18
CA ALA A 17 11.11 22.10 11.25
C ALA A 17 9.71 21.83 11.84
N ALA A 18 8.78 21.30 11.03
CA ALA A 18 7.43 20.96 11.46
C ALA A 18 7.35 19.65 12.26
N SER A 19 8.27 18.70 12.01
CA SER A 19 8.33 17.41 12.71
C SER A 19 9.74 17.15 13.27
N PRO A 20 10.23 17.98 14.22
CA PRO A 20 11.56 17.78 14.78
C PRO A 20 11.59 16.54 15.66
N SER A 21 12.62 15.70 15.51
CA SER A 21 12.78 14.46 16.27
C SER A 21 12.71 14.67 17.79
N SER A 22 13.21 15.81 18.29
CA SER A 22 13.15 16.18 19.70
C SER A 22 11.74 16.37 20.26
N SER A 23 10.74 16.59 19.40
CA SER A 23 9.33 16.75 19.80
C SER A 23 8.52 15.45 19.78
N ILE A 24 9.10 14.36 19.27
CA ILE A 24 8.37 13.10 19.09
C ILE A 24 8.36 12.33 20.41
N GLU A 25 7.17 12.23 21.00
CA GLU A 25 6.90 11.49 22.21
C GLU A 25 6.77 9.99 21.90
N ILE A 26 7.63 9.16 22.51
CA ILE A 26 7.55 7.70 22.38
C ILE A 26 6.71 7.16 23.54
N LYS A 27 5.57 6.55 23.21
CA LYS A 27 4.68 5.85 24.13
C LYS A 27 4.82 4.35 23.97
N THR A 28 4.37 3.59 24.95
CA THR A 28 4.25 2.13 24.86
C THR A 28 2.78 1.74 24.94
N PHE A 29 2.36 0.79 24.11
CA PHE A 29 1.04 0.20 24.19
C PHE A 29 1.00 -0.84 25.32
N ASP A 30 0.83 -0.34 26.55
CA ASP A 30 0.70 -1.12 27.77
C ASP A 30 -0.74 -1.06 28.34
N GLU A 31 -0.95 -1.66 29.51
CA GLU A 31 -2.25 -1.64 30.19
C GLU A 31 -2.70 -0.21 30.54
N SER A 32 -1.77 0.68 30.88
CA SER A 32 -2.10 2.08 31.21
C SER A 32 -2.58 2.85 29.98
N TYR A 33 -1.91 2.66 28.85
CA TYR A 33 -2.33 3.18 27.56
C TYR A 33 -3.72 2.67 27.20
N LEU A 34 -3.95 1.36 27.33
CA LEU A 34 -5.22 0.74 26.98
C LEU A 34 -6.38 1.28 27.82
N GLN A 35 -6.22 1.38 29.15
CA GLN A 35 -7.25 1.93 30.04
C GLN A 35 -7.61 3.38 29.69
N THR A 36 -6.58 4.21 29.47
CA THR A 36 -6.77 5.62 29.08
C THR A 36 -7.51 5.72 27.75
N ARG A 37 -7.12 4.91 26.76
CA ARG A 37 -7.74 4.89 25.44
C ARG A 37 -9.18 4.40 25.51
N GLN A 38 -9.48 3.35 26.27
CA GLN A 38 -10.84 2.84 26.45
C GLN A 38 -11.79 3.87 27.05
N ALA A 39 -11.32 4.67 28.03
CA ALA A 39 -12.12 5.77 28.58
C ALA A 39 -12.45 6.83 27.51
N VAL A 40 -11.49 7.18 26.66
CA VAL A 40 -11.70 8.09 25.52
C VAL A 40 -12.70 7.49 24.52
N LEU A 41 -12.55 6.22 24.16
CA LEU A 41 -13.43 5.51 23.23
C LEU A 41 -14.87 5.43 23.76
N ALA A 42 -15.05 5.11 25.04
CA ALA A 42 -16.37 5.07 25.66
C ALA A 42 -17.07 6.45 25.62
N ARG A 43 -16.31 7.52 25.89
CA ARG A 43 -16.83 8.89 25.79
C ARG A 43 -17.20 9.28 24.37
N LYS A 44 -16.36 8.96 23.38
CA LYS A 44 -16.66 9.23 21.97
C LYS A 44 -17.90 8.47 21.52
N PHE A 45 -17.94 7.17 21.77
CA PHE A 45 -19.09 6.33 21.44
C PHE A 45 -20.41 6.85 22.04
N ALA A 46 -20.38 7.38 23.27
CA ALA A 46 -21.54 8.01 23.89
C ALA A 46 -22.00 9.31 23.19
N LEU A 47 -21.10 10.03 22.52
CA LEU A 47 -21.37 11.29 21.83
C LEU A 47 -21.78 11.10 20.37
N ASP A 48 -21.09 10.22 19.63
CA ASP A 48 -21.22 10.08 18.18
C ASP A 48 -21.65 8.68 17.70
N GLY A 49 -21.76 7.71 18.62
CA GLY A 49 -22.10 6.32 18.30
C GLY A 49 -21.04 5.57 17.48
N LYS A 50 -19.87 6.17 17.24
CA LYS A 50 -18.83 5.60 16.39
C LYS A 50 -17.86 4.74 17.22
N ARG A 51 -17.59 3.53 16.73
CA ARG A 51 -16.51 2.69 17.26
C ARG A 51 -15.21 3.07 16.56
N GLU A 52 -14.21 3.46 17.33
CA GLU A 52 -12.86 3.70 16.85
C GLU A 52 -11.93 2.55 17.27
N PRO A 53 -10.94 2.20 16.44
CA PRO A 53 -9.90 1.26 16.84
C PRO A 53 -9.05 1.74 18.03
N LEU A 54 -8.37 0.79 18.69
CA LEU A 54 -7.50 1.06 19.84
C LEU A 54 -6.35 2.00 19.47
N ILE A 55 -5.73 1.80 18.31
CA ILE A 55 -4.62 2.62 17.82
C ILE A 55 -5.11 3.40 16.60
N PHE A 56 -5.70 4.56 16.85
CA PHE A 56 -6.30 5.41 15.83
C PHE A 56 -6.05 6.89 16.13
N ASP A 57 -5.89 7.69 15.08
CA ASP A 57 -5.64 9.13 15.15
C ASP A 57 -4.48 9.50 16.08
N ILE A 58 -3.33 8.83 15.89
CA ILE A 58 -2.11 9.11 16.64
C ILE A 58 -1.67 10.56 16.31
N PRO A 59 -1.34 11.40 17.30
CA PRO A 59 -0.79 12.73 17.05
C PRO A 59 0.48 12.68 16.20
N GLU A 60 0.69 13.69 15.34
CA GLU A 60 1.86 13.74 14.45
C GLU A 60 3.20 13.75 15.20
N ASN A 61 3.20 14.22 16.45
CA ASN A 61 4.36 14.26 17.34
C ASN A 61 4.40 13.07 18.31
N ALA A 62 3.72 11.96 18.02
CA ALA A 62 3.71 10.78 18.87
C ALA A 62 3.97 9.50 18.07
N ALA A 63 4.69 8.57 18.69
CA ALA A 63 4.92 7.24 18.20
C ALA A 63 4.61 6.23 19.31
N ILE A 64 3.92 5.14 19.00
CA ILE A 64 3.53 4.15 19.98
C ILE A 64 4.28 2.86 19.67
N ARG A 65 5.12 2.40 20.59
CA ARG A 65 5.71 1.06 20.53
C ARG A 65 4.66 0.02 20.89
N VAL A 66 4.50 -0.98 20.03
CA VAL A 66 3.44 -2.00 20.13
C VAL A 66 4.06 -3.37 19.97
N GLU A 67 3.69 -4.30 20.85
CA GLU A 67 3.89 -5.73 20.61
C GLU A 67 2.67 -6.27 19.88
N GLY A 68 2.81 -6.57 18.60
CA GLY A 68 1.69 -6.90 17.71
C GLY A 68 1.89 -8.19 16.94
N VAL A 69 0.78 -8.79 16.51
CA VAL A 69 0.78 -9.86 15.52
C VAL A 69 0.19 -9.32 14.23
N HIS A 70 1.01 -9.26 13.20
CA HIS A 70 0.69 -8.71 11.89
C HIS A 70 0.15 -9.82 11.00
N VAL A 71 -1.00 -9.56 10.36
CA VAL A 71 -1.68 -10.49 9.47
C VAL A 71 -1.83 -9.80 8.11
N TYR A 72 -1.19 -10.37 7.09
CA TYR A 72 -1.37 -9.98 5.70
C TYR A 72 -2.20 -11.02 4.98
N ILE A 73 -3.33 -10.60 4.42
CA ILE A 73 -4.21 -11.44 3.61
C ILE A 73 -4.03 -11.04 2.16
N GLN A 74 -3.82 -12.01 1.28
CA GLN A 74 -3.61 -11.85 -0.15
C GLN A 74 -4.66 -12.66 -0.94
N MET A 75 -5.43 -11.98 -1.79
CA MET A 75 -6.29 -12.63 -2.79
C MET A 75 -5.45 -12.99 -4.02
N LEU A 76 -5.34 -14.27 -4.35
CA LEU A 76 -4.42 -14.78 -5.37
C LEU A 76 -4.96 -14.62 -6.80
N ASP A 77 -6.26 -14.71 -7.00
CA ASP A 77 -6.88 -14.70 -8.34
C ASP A 77 -7.27 -13.29 -8.82
N PHE A 78 -6.90 -12.27 -8.05
CA PHE A 78 -7.20 -10.86 -8.33
C PHE A 78 -6.70 -10.39 -9.70
N SER A 79 -5.46 -10.74 -10.06
CA SER A 79 -4.88 -10.34 -11.35
C SER A 79 -5.65 -10.94 -12.53
N SER A 80 -6.08 -12.19 -12.40
CA SER A 80 -6.92 -12.86 -13.40
C SER A 80 -8.30 -12.23 -13.49
N ALA A 81 -8.87 -11.79 -12.36
CA ALA A 81 -10.18 -11.13 -12.32
C ALA A 81 -10.20 -9.76 -13.03
N MET A 82 -9.04 -9.09 -13.16
CA MET A 82 -8.93 -7.82 -13.90
C MET A 82 -8.98 -7.98 -15.42
N ILE A 83 -8.80 -9.20 -15.93
CA ILE A 83 -8.67 -9.48 -17.38
C ILE A 83 -9.97 -10.09 -17.92
N ASP A 84 -10.40 -9.62 -19.09
CA ASP A 84 -11.45 -10.25 -19.90
C ASP A 84 -10.93 -10.40 -21.33
N ARG A 85 -10.76 -11.66 -21.80
CA ARG A 85 -10.18 -12.00 -23.12
C ARG A 85 -8.85 -11.27 -23.38
N ASP A 86 -7.91 -11.40 -22.45
CA ASP A 86 -6.56 -10.80 -22.46
C ASP A 86 -6.52 -9.25 -22.46
N ARG A 87 -7.67 -8.60 -22.21
CA ARG A 87 -7.78 -7.14 -22.21
C ARG A 87 -8.41 -6.62 -20.93
N GLU A 88 -7.96 -5.44 -20.52
CA GLU A 88 -8.68 -4.63 -19.54
C GLU A 88 -9.81 -3.88 -20.24
N THR A 89 -11.02 -4.06 -19.73
CA THR A 89 -12.23 -3.42 -20.26
C THR A 89 -12.91 -2.63 -19.16
N GLU A 90 -13.86 -1.76 -19.52
CA GLU A 90 -14.69 -1.11 -18.52
C GLU A 90 -15.43 -2.14 -17.64
N ALA A 91 -15.98 -3.19 -18.27
CA ALA A 91 -16.69 -4.26 -17.55
C ALA A 91 -15.78 -5.04 -16.59
N SER A 92 -14.53 -5.34 -16.97
CA SER A 92 -13.60 -6.01 -16.06
C SER A 92 -13.20 -5.13 -14.88
N HIS A 93 -13.08 -3.80 -15.08
CA HIS A 93 -12.85 -2.87 -13.97
C HIS A 93 -14.05 -2.76 -13.02
N LYS A 94 -15.30 -2.74 -13.52
CA LYS A 94 -16.49 -2.77 -12.64
C LYS A 94 -16.49 -4.04 -11.80
N ARG A 95 -16.22 -5.17 -12.44
CA ARG A 95 -16.17 -6.50 -11.80
C ARG A 95 -15.13 -6.53 -10.68
N VAL A 96 -13.90 -6.13 -10.96
CA VAL A 96 -12.82 -6.18 -9.96
C VAL A 96 -13.06 -5.20 -8.81
N LEU A 97 -13.57 -3.99 -9.08
CA LEU A 97 -13.89 -3.02 -8.04
C LEU A 97 -15.02 -3.52 -7.14
N SER A 98 -16.02 -4.19 -7.69
CA SER A 98 -17.10 -4.80 -6.92
C SER A 98 -16.63 -5.95 -6.06
N MET A 99 -15.81 -6.84 -6.62
CA MET A 99 -15.15 -7.90 -5.86
C MET A 99 -14.37 -7.32 -4.67
N LEU A 100 -13.56 -6.28 -4.90
CA LEU A 100 -12.81 -5.62 -3.82
C LEU A 100 -13.72 -4.95 -2.80
N HIS A 101 -14.75 -4.21 -3.25
CA HIS A 101 -15.67 -3.52 -2.36
C HIS A 101 -16.36 -4.49 -1.40
N LEU A 102 -16.84 -5.61 -1.94
CA LEU A 102 -17.48 -6.68 -1.20
C LEU A 102 -16.52 -7.35 -0.21
N ASN A 103 -15.32 -7.72 -0.68
CA ASN A 103 -14.31 -8.39 0.15
C ASN A 103 -13.81 -7.48 1.26
N TYR A 104 -13.61 -6.18 0.99
CA TYR A 104 -13.21 -5.21 2.00
C TYR A 104 -14.27 -5.07 3.08
N ALA A 105 -15.55 -5.01 2.71
CA ALA A 105 -16.66 -4.98 3.67
C ALA A 105 -16.70 -6.24 4.55
N ALA A 106 -16.50 -7.42 3.97
CA ALA A 106 -16.45 -8.68 4.71
C ALA A 106 -15.27 -8.73 5.68
N CYS A 107 -14.07 -8.37 5.22
CA CYS A 107 -12.86 -8.27 6.03
C CYS A 107 -13.03 -7.28 7.19
N ASP A 108 -13.61 -6.11 6.95
CA ASP A 108 -13.88 -5.11 7.98
C ASP A 108 -14.85 -5.63 9.05
N GLN A 109 -15.87 -6.41 8.67
CA GLN A 109 -16.78 -7.04 9.64
C GLN A 109 -16.05 -8.05 10.52
N VAL A 110 -15.19 -8.90 9.95
CA VAL A 110 -14.41 -9.86 10.76
C VAL A 110 -13.40 -9.12 11.65
N ALA A 111 -12.75 -8.07 11.14
CA ALA A 111 -11.80 -7.28 11.93
C ALA A 111 -12.43 -6.69 13.19
N GLU A 112 -13.68 -6.22 13.10
CA GLU A 112 -14.42 -5.74 14.27
C GLU A 112 -14.65 -6.83 15.33
N GLU A 113 -15.02 -8.06 14.93
CA GLU A 113 -15.27 -9.18 15.85
C GLU A 113 -14.02 -9.57 16.65
N TYR A 114 -12.84 -9.38 16.04
CA TYR A 114 -11.55 -9.71 16.65
C TYR A 114 -10.85 -8.52 17.30
N GLU A 115 -11.44 -7.31 17.28
CA GLU A 115 -10.79 -6.04 17.62
C GLU A 115 -9.45 -5.86 16.88
N ALA A 116 -9.37 -6.38 15.65
CA ALA A 116 -8.19 -6.25 14.81
C ALA A 116 -8.07 -4.82 14.30
N GLN A 117 -6.88 -4.25 14.43
CA GLN A 117 -6.56 -2.96 13.84
C GLN A 117 -6.35 -3.17 12.34
N ARG A 118 -7.33 -2.82 11.52
CA ARG A 118 -7.09 -2.63 10.08
C ARG A 118 -6.08 -1.51 9.90
N VAL A 119 -4.98 -1.80 9.19
CA VAL A 119 -3.92 -0.85 8.86
C VAL A 119 -4.14 -0.29 7.47
N ASP A 120 -4.22 -1.17 6.47
CA ASP A 120 -4.38 -0.75 5.07
C ASP A 120 -5.11 -1.82 4.25
N PHE A 121 -5.70 -1.36 3.16
CA PHE A 121 -6.20 -2.15 2.06
C PHE A 121 -5.54 -1.67 0.76
N HIS A 122 -4.74 -2.52 0.14
CA HIS A 122 -4.05 -2.20 -1.10
C HIS A 122 -4.25 -3.26 -2.18
N GLY A 123 -5.18 -2.97 -3.09
CA GLY A 123 -5.58 -3.87 -4.17
C GLY A 123 -6.09 -5.19 -3.59
N SER A 124 -5.38 -6.27 -3.85
CA SER A 124 -5.73 -7.60 -3.35
C SER A 124 -5.28 -7.91 -1.93
N ARG A 125 -4.66 -6.94 -1.24
CA ARG A 125 -4.07 -7.13 0.08
C ARG A 125 -4.83 -6.39 1.17
N MET A 126 -4.95 -7.06 2.31
CA MET A 126 -5.31 -6.44 3.58
C MET A 126 -4.18 -6.61 4.57
N HIS A 127 -3.82 -5.54 5.28
CA HIS A 127 -2.98 -5.61 6.47
C HIS A 127 -3.81 -5.32 7.71
N ALA A 128 -3.75 -6.21 8.69
CA ALA A 128 -4.30 -6.00 10.02
C ALA A 128 -3.29 -6.35 11.10
N VAL A 129 -3.49 -5.80 12.30
CA VAL A 129 -2.65 -6.08 13.48
C VAL A 129 -3.52 -6.41 14.68
N ILE A 130 -3.20 -7.49 15.38
CA ILE A 130 -3.73 -7.80 16.71
C ILE A 130 -2.76 -7.25 17.75
N VAL A 131 -3.19 -6.23 18.49
CA VAL A 131 -2.37 -5.55 19.51
C VAL A 131 -2.81 -5.84 20.94
N SER A 132 -4.03 -6.35 21.12
CA SER A 132 -4.60 -6.66 22.43
C SER A 132 -4.62 -8.18 22.70
N PRO A 133 -4.41 -8.62 23.94
CA PRO A 133 -4.06 -7.79 25.10
C PRO A 133 -2.61 -7.30 25.04
N PRO A 134 -2.27 -6.18 25.71
CA PRO A 134 -0.95 -5.55 25.63
C PRO A 134 0.12 -6.36 26.36
N GLY A 135 1.40 -6.01 26.16
CA GLY A 135 2.53 -6.59 26.90
C GLY A 135 3.12 -7.88 26.32
N GLU A 136 4.42 -8.10 26.51
CA GLU A 136 5.16 -9.22 25.92
C GLU A 136 4.66 -10.60 26.41
N HIS A 137 4.25 -10.72 27.68
CA HIS A 137 3.73 -11.98 28.23
C HIS A 137 2.44 -12.48 27.56
N ASN A 138 1.73 -11.61 26.84
CA ASN A 138 0.50 -11.92 26.12
C ASN A 138 0.73 -12.32 24.64
N ALA A 139 2.00 -12.50 24.21
CA ALA A 139 2.35 -12.85 22.84
C ALA A 139 1.59 -14.08 22.34
N ARG A 140 1.52 -15.14 23.16
CA ARG A 140 0.74 -16.34 22.85
C ARG A 140 -0.73 -16.04 22.55
N GLN A 141 -1.39 -15.28 23.44
CA GLN A 141 -2.80 -15.00 23.31
C GLN A 141 -3.10 -14.18 22.06
N ARG A 142 -2.23 -13.21 21.73
CA ARG A 142 -2.31 -12.44 20.48
C ARG A 142 -2.12 -13.33 19.26
N SER A 143 -1.14 -14.25 19.27
CA SER A 143 -0.87 -15.17 18.17
C SER A 143 -2.04 -16.13 17.92
N GLU A 144 -2.67 -16.66 18.98
CA GLU A 144 -3.89 -17.46 18.85
C GLU A 144 -5.07 -16.65 18.29
N ARG A 145 -5.24 -15.38 18.73
CA ARG A 145 -6.27 -14.49 18.18
C ARG A 145 -6.03 -14.17 16.71
N ALA A 146 -4.79 -13.90 16.33
CA ALA A 146 -4.41 -13.58 14.95
C ALA A 146 -4.66 -14.76 13.99
N LEU A 147 -4.40 -15.98 14.45
CA LEU A 147 -4.69 -17.19 13.69
C LEU A 147 -6.20 -17.45 13.55
N ALA A 148 -6.97 -17.25 14.62
CA ALA A 148 -8.42 -17.35 14.55
C ALA A 148 -9.02 -16.28 13.62
N PHE A 149 -8.49 -15.06 13.68
CA PHE A 149 -8.83 -13.97 12.76
C PHE A 149 -8.50 -14.33 11.30
N ALA A 150 -7.30 -14.87 11.03
CA ALA A 150 -6.90 -15.31 9.69
C ALA A 150 -7.81 -16.40 9.12
N ASP A 151 -8.18 -17.41 9.92
CA ASP A 151 -9.16 -18.46 9.56
C ASP A 151 -10.52 -17.83 9.25
N ALA A 152 -11.01 -16.95 10.12
CA ALA A 152 -12.31 -16.31 9.97
C ALA A 152 -12.40 -15.42 8.72
N VAL A 153 -11.37 -14.61 8.44
CA VAL A 153 -11.32 -13.79 7.22
C VAL A 153 -11.27 -14.66 5.98
N THR A 154 -10.44 -15.71 5.99
CA THR A 154 -10.34 -16.66 4.87
C THR A 154 -11.70 -17.28 4.56
N ARG A 155 -12.40 -17.77 5.59
CA ARG A 155 -13.75 -18.36 5.46
C ARG A 155 -14.78 -17.33 5.01
N ALA A 156 -14.72 -16.11 5.52
CA ALA A 156 -15.64 -15.04 5.14
C ALA A 156 -15.48 -14.63 3.66
N ILE A 157 -14.26 -14.37 3.20
CA ILE A 157 -14.00 -14.03 1.78
C ILE A 157 -14.46 -15.18 0.87
N SER A 158 -14.10 -16.43 1.20
CA SER A 158 -14.52 -17.59 0.41
C SER A 158 -16.04 -17.73 0.33
N ALA A 159 -16.74 -17.57 1.46
CA ALA A 159 -18.19 -17.68 1.52
C ALA A 159 -18.88 -16.54 0.75
N VAL A 160 -18.41 -15.30 0.91
CA VAL A 160 -18.96 -14.13 0.21
C VAL A 160 -18.71 -14.24 -1.30
N GLY A 161 -17.50 -14.63 -1.72
CA GLY A 161 -17.16 -14.81 -3.12
C GLY A 161 -17.99 -15.91 -3.80
N ALA A 162 -18.23 -17.03 -3.11
CA ALA A 162 -19.07 -18.13 -3.61
C ALA A 162 -20.56 -17.75 -3.70
N ALA A 163 -21.06 -16.97 -2.75
CA ALA A 163 -22.47 -16.57 -2.69
C ALA A 163 -22.85 -15.44 -3.66
N THR A 164 -21.87 -14.75 -4.25
CA THR A 164 -22.12 -13.58 -5.11
C THR A 164 -21.84 -13.88 -6.58
N GLU A 165 -22.73 -13.40 -7.46
CA GLU A 165 -22.62 -13.55 -8.93
C GLU A 165 -22.32 -14.98 -9.40
N ASN A 166 -23.00 -15.99 -8.82
CA ASN A 166 -22.77 -17.41 -9.13
C ASN A 166 -21.30 -17.86 -8.95
N GLY A 167 -20.62 -17.36 -7.90
CA GLY A 167 -19.23 -17.70 -7.60
C GLY A 167 -18.20 -16.93 -8.42
N ARG A 168 -18.61 -15.92 -9.20
CA ARG A 168 -17.68 -15.14 -10.03
C ARG A 168 -16.64 -14.36 -9.22
N TYR A 169 -16.93 -14.08 -7.94
CA TYR A 169 -16.01 -13.40 -7.03
C TYR A 169 -15.19 -14.34 -6.14
N SER A 170 -15.29 -15.65 -6.36
CA SER A 170 -14.43 -16.63 -5.68
C SER A 170 -12.96 -16.34 -5.98
N THR A 171 -12.15 -16.38 -4.93
CA THR A 171 -10.70 -16.22 -5.03
C THR A 171 -10.04 -17.13 -4.01
N ARG A 172 -8.88 -17.63 -4.41
CA ARG A 172 -7.95 -18.29 -3.53
C ARG A 172 -7.27 -17.30 -2.60
N ILE A 173 -6.93 -17.75 -1.39
CA ILE A 173 -6.44 -16.88 -0.32
C ILE A 173 -5.15 -17.43 0.28
N ARG A 174 -4.15 -16.55 0.39
CA ARG A 174 -2.91 -16.80 1.12
C ARG A 174 -2.77 -15.78 2.23
N VAL A 175 -2.41 -16.26 3.42
CA VAL A 175 -2.21 -15.39 4.60
C VAL A 175 -0.79 -15.55 5.12
N GLY A 176 -0.13 -14.44 5.41
CA GLY A 176 1.14 -14.41 6.12
C GLY A 176 0.98 -13.81 7.50
N VAL A 177 1.59 -14.42 8.51
CA VAL A 177 1.50 -13.98 9.91
C VAL A 177 2.89 -13.93 10.54
N ASP A 178 3.23 -12.79 11.13
CA ASP A 178 4.43 -12.63 11.95
C ASP A 178 4.11 -11.84 13.23
N SER A 179 4.90 -12.03 14.27
CA SER A 179 4.77 -11.36 15.56
C SER A 179 6.03 -10.60 15.91
N GLY A 180 5.89 -9.51 16.66
CA GLY A 180 7.02 -8.77 17.20
C GLY A 180 6.70 -7.32 17.51
N THR A 181 7.75 -6.57 17.83
CA THR A 181 7.66 -5.13 18.08
C THR A 181 7.48 -4.36 16.77
N ALA A 182 6.53 -3.43 16.77
CA ALA A 182 6.36 -2.43 15.72
C ALA A 182 6.09 -1.05 16.33
N ILE A 183 6.37 0.00 15.57
CA ILE A 183 6.11 1.38 15.95
C ILE A 183 4.89 1.87 15.16
N ALA A 184 3.79 2.12 15.88
CA ALA A 184 2.61 2.71 15.30
C ALA A 184 2.74 4.25 15.27
N ILE A 185 2.53 4.82 14.09
CA ILE A 185 2.50 6.26 13.81
C ILE A 185 1.29 6.59 12.94
N ASN A 186 1.01 7.88 12.75
CA ASN A 186 0.02 8.31 11.78
C ASN A 186 0.63 8.39 10.37
N SER A 187 -0.12 7.97 9.34
CA SER A 187 0.37 7.86 7.97
C SER A 187 0.04 9.07 7.08
N GLY A 188 -0.64 10.11 7.59
CA GLY A 188 -1.00 11.27 6.75
C GLY A 188 -1.63 12.46 7.46
N THR A 189 -1.95 13.49 6.68
CA THR A 189 -2.59 14.73 7.12
C THR A 189 -4.08 14.72 6.80
N ARG A 190 -4.92 15.35 7.63
CA ARG A 190 -6.36 15.57 7.39
C ARG A 190 -7.15 14.28 7.08
N ASP A 191 -7.72 14.18 5.89
CA ASP A 191 -8.56 13.10 5.35
C ASP A 191 -7.75 11.87 4.91
N GLU A 192 -6.42 11.89 5.12
CA GLU A 192 -5.50 10.80 4.76
C GLU A 192 -4.89 10.10 5.98
N ARG A 193 -5.48 10.26 7.17
CA ARG A 193 -5.00 9.67 8.43
C ARG A 193 -5.34 8.19 8.51
N GLU A 194 -4.33 7.33 8.35
CA GLU A 194 -4.42 5.91 8.66
C GLU A 194 -3.27 5.54 9.62
N PRO A 195 -3.46 4.67 10.62
CA PRO A 195 -2.34 4.22 11.43
C PRO A 195 -1.40 3.40 10.55
N LEU A 196 -0.10 3.65 10.64
CA LEU A 196 0.96 2.88 10.00
C LEU A 196 1.79 2.18 11.07
N PHE A 197 2.12 0.91 10.86
CA PHE A 197 2.97 0.14 11.76
C PHE A 197 4.31 -0.15 11.09
N LEU A 198 5.38 0.41 11.65
CA LEU A 198 6.75 0.28 11.16
C LEU A 198 7.50 -0.79 11.96
N GLY A 199 8.06 -1.78 11.27
CA GLY A 199 8.92 -2.80 11.88
C GLY A 199 8.97 -4.09 11.06
N ALA A 200 9.98 -4.92 11.36
CA ALA A 200 10.14 -6.24 10.77
C ALA A 200 8.85 -7.09 10.66
N PRO A 201 7.96 -7.18 11.67
CA PRO A 201 6.83 -8.10 11.59
C PRO A 201 5.82 -7.76 10.48
N ALA A 202 5.62 -6.49 10.15
CA ALA A 202 4.73 -6.11 9.04
C ALA A 202 5.29 -6.62 7.70
N ASN A 203 6.56 -6.32 7.42
CA ASN A 203 7.20 -6.71 6.17
C ASN A 203 7.33 -8.24 6.06
N TYR A 204 7.71 -8.91 7.14
CA TYR A 204 7.86 -10.36 7.15
C TYR A 204 6.52 -11.08 6.93
N ALA A 205 5.44 -10.62 7.56
CA ALA A 205 4.09 -11.12 7.31
C ALA A 205 3.66 -10.90 5.84
N ALA A 206 3.94 -9.72 5.27
CA ALA A 206 3.67 -9.44 3.86
C ALA A 206 4.41 -10.42 2.93
N LYS A 207 5.70 -10.66 3.19
CA LYS A 207 6.53 -11.61 2.44
C LYS A 207 6.07 -13.05 2.56
N LEU A 208 5.54 -13.48 3.71
CA LEU A 208 4.92 -14.80 3.86
C LEU A 208 3.60 -14.92 3.08
N ALA A 209 2.84 -13.83 2.99
CA ALA A 209 1.59 -13.75 2.23
C ALA A 209 1.79 -13.75 0.71
N GLU A 210 3.01 -13.50 0.22
CA GLU A 210 3.37 -13.63 -1.19
C GLU A 210 3.56 -15.12 -1.57
N GLY A 211 2.98 -15.53 -2.71
CA GLY A 211 3.10 -16.89 -3.24
C GLY A 211 1.89 -17.26 -4.08
N GLN A 212 1.84 -18.50 -4.57
CA GLN A 212 0.75 -19.01 -5.42
C GLN A 212 -0.11 -20.09 -4.77
N ALA A 213 0.35 -20.63 -3.63
CA ALA A 213 -0.35 -21.65 -2.86
C ALA A 213 -1.17 -21.02 -1.74
N GLU A 214 -2.39 -21.50 -1.58
CA GLU A 214 -3.30 -21.11 -0.50
C GLU A 214 -2.79 -21.55 0.87
N GLY A 215 -3.40 -20.98 1.91
CA GLY A 215 -3.17 -21.36 3.29
C GLY A 215 -2.65 -20.22 4.15
N ILE A 216 -2.48 -20.53 5.44
CA ILE A 216 -1.95 -19.61 6.44
C ILE A 216 -0.48 -19.97 6.68
N TYR A 217 0.43 -19.03 6.50
CA TYR A 217 1.86 -19.21 6.63
C TYR A 217 2.34 -18.36 7.80
N ILE A 218 3.02 -18.99 8.75
CA ILE A 218 3.43 -18.34 10.00
C ILE A 218 4.94 -18.36 10.16
N SER A 219 5.49 -17.29 10.71
CA SER A 219 6.90 -17.22 11.05
C SER A 219 7.26 -18.11 12.25
N ASN A 220 8.55 -18.35 12.42
CA ASN A 220 9.14 -18.98 13.58
C ASN A 220 8.92 -18.17 14.86
N ARG A 221 8.72 -16.85 14.79
CA ARG A 221 8.33 -16.03 15.95
C ARG A 221 6.95 -16.42 16.45
N VAL A 222 5.98 -16.50 15.54
CA VAL A 222 4.60 -16.94 15.86
C VAL A 222 4.60 -18.39 16.36
N ARG A 223 5.39 -19.29 15.75
CA ARG A 223 5.53 -20.67 16.24
C ARG A 223 6.01 -20.72 17.69
N ARG A 224 7.04 -19.93 18.03
CA ARG A 224 7.55 -19.82 19.41
C ARG A 224 6.50 -19.30 20.38
N ASP A 225 5.76 -18.25 20.00
CA ASP A 225 4.69 -17.70 20.84
C ASP A 225 3.62 -18.74 21.18
N LEU A 226 3.37 -19.68 20.26
CA LEU A 226 2.38 -20.76 20.42
C LEU A 226 2.96 -22.02 21.08
N GLY A 227 4.26 -22.06 21.40
CA GLY A 227 4.93 -23.27 21.87
C GLY A 227 5.00 -24.39 20.82
N ILE A 228 4.97 -24.03 19.53
CA ILE A 228 5.19 -24.92 18.40
C ILE A 228 6.69 -24.93 18.08
N VAL A 229 7.23 -26.09 17.77
CA VAL A 229 8.65 -26.23 17.39
C VAL A 229 8.95 -25.38 16.14
N PRO A 230 9.94 -24.47 16.19
CA PRO A 230 10.37 -23.70 15.03
C PRO A 230 10.89 -24.59 13.91
N GLN A 231 10.72 -24.15 12.67
CA GLN A 231 11.28 -24.82 11.52
C GLN A 231 12.74 -24.40 11.34
N VAL A 232 13.64 -25.37 11.47
CA VAL A 232 15.09 -25.14 11.35
C VAL A 232 15.57 -25.66 10.00
N SER A 233 16.19 -24.79 9.22
CA SER A 233 16.83 -25.13 7.95
C SER A 233 17.89 -24.09 7.59
N LEU A 234 18.58 -24.28 6.46
CA LEU A 234 19.53 -23.29 5.93
C LEU A 234 18.86 -21.98 5.48
N ASP A 235 17.58 -22.06 5.08
CA ASP A 235 16.76 -20.91 4.71
C ASP A 235 15.41 -21.03 5.41
N GLU A 236 15.36 -20.52 6.64
CA GLU A 236 14.17 -20.55 7.49
C GLU A 236 12.99 -19.88 6.79
N PHE A 237 13.22 -18.75 6.12
CA PHE A 237 12.17 -18.00 5.45
C PHE A 237 11.54 -18.77 4.29
N LEU A 238 12.36 -19.38 3.42
CA LEU A 238 11.84 -20.26 2.37
C LEU A 238 11.05 -21.43 2.96
N THR A 239 11.52 -22.00 4.06
CA THR A 239 10.88 -23.14 4.72
C THR A 239 9.50 -22.77 5.26
N GLU A 240 9.41 -21.62 5.93
CA GLU A 240 8.14 -21.06 6.42
C GLU A 240 7.18 -20.78 5.27
N ARG A 241 7.65 -20.23 4.14
CA ARG A 241 6.83 -19.96 2.94
C ARG A 241 6.27 -21.21 2.27
N LEU A 242 6.91 -22.36 2.45
CA LEU A 242 6.50 -23.65 1.87
C LEU A 242 5.65 -24.48 2.83
N SER A 243 5.49 -24.04 4.08
CA SER A 243 4.86 -24.81 5.15
C SER A 243 3.60 -24.12 5.66
N PRO A 244 2.45 -24.25 4.95
CA PRO A 244 1.19 -23.76 5.47
C PRO A 244 0.84 -24.49 6.77
N ILE A 245 0.04 -23.83 7.59
CA ILE A 245 -0.52 -24.41 8.80
C ILE A 245 -2.04 -24.28 8.76
N TYR A 246 -2.72 -25.34 9.16
CA TYR A 246 -4.18 -25.33 9.29
C TYR A 246 -4.57 -25.12 10.75
N ALA A 247 -5.67 -24.40 10.99
CA ALA A 247 -6.15 -24.10 12.35
C ALA A 247 -6.30 -25.36 13.22
N ASP A 248 -6.78 -26.46 12.64
CA ASP A 248 -6.96 -27.73 13.36
C ASP A 248 -5.63 -28.42 13.71
N GLU A 249 -4.56 -28.17 12.93
CA GLU A 249 -3.21 -28.67 13.22
C GLU A 249 -2.54 -27.88 14.34
N ILE A 250 -2.79 -26.56 14.39
CA ILE A 250 -2.27 -25.68 15.46
C ILE A 250 -2.75 -26.18 16.81
N SER A 251 -4.05 -26.49 16.94
CA SER A 251 -4.59 -27.01 18.21
C SER A 251 -3.95 -28.32 18.65
N LYS A 252 -3.49 -29.16 17.71
CA LYS A 252 -2.81 -30.43 18.00
C LYS A 252 -1.33 -30.25 18.37
N GLN A 253 -0.65 -29.28 17.73
CA GLN A 253 0.79 -29.08 17.88
C GLN A 253 1.16 -28.10 19.02
N SER A 254 0.26 -27.18 19.39
CA SER A 254 0.51 -26.15 20.40
C SER A 254 0.12 -26.63 21.81
N ILE A 255 1.05 -26.54 22.77
CA ILE A 255 0.85 -26.98 24.17
C ILE A 255 -0.15 -26.08 24.90
N GLY A 256 -1.42 -26.47 25.05
CA GLY A 256 -2.44 -25.66 25.73
C GLY A 256 -3.10 -24.60 24.84
N SER A 257 -3.21 -24.87 23.53
CA SER A 257 -3.90 -23.97 22.59
C SER A 257 -5.38 -23.81 22.93
N THR A 258 -5.87 -22.55 22.97
CA THR A 258 -7.31 -22.23 23.06
C THR A 258 -7.88 -21.79 21.71
N LEU A 259 -7.22 -22.14 20.60
CA LEU A 259 -7.57 -21.61 19.28
C LEU A 259 -9.01 -21.97 18.87
N GLN A 260 -9.47 -23.19 19.13
CA GLN A 260 -10.84 -23.61 18.79
C GLN A 260 -11.89 -22.72 19.47
N ASP A 261 -11.67 -22.33 20.73
CA ASP A 261 -12.58 -21.45 21.48
C ASP A 261 -12.63 -20.03 20.91
N LYS A 262 -11.59 -19.62 20.17
CA LYS A 262 -11.46 -18.28 19.56
C LYS A 262 -11.96 -18.24 18.12
N ARG A 263 -12.25 -19.37 17.48
CA ARG A 263 -12.75 -19.40 16.10
C ARG A 263 -14.21 -18.97 16.04
N LEU A 264 -14.57 -18.24 14.98
CA LEU A 264 -15.97 -17.98 14.69
C LEU A 264 -16.68 -19.26 14.24
N SER A 265 -17.87 -19.50 14.79
CA SER A 265 -18.76 -20.57 14.34
C SER A 265 -19.25 -20.31 12.90
N GLU A 266 -19.70 -21.37 12.23
CA GLU A 266 -20.28 -21.26 10.88
C GLU A 266 -21.45 -20.28 10.83
N ASP A 267 -22.32 -20.27 11.85
CA ASP A 267 -23.46 -19.34 11.89
C ASP A 267 -23.03 -17.89 12.08
N ARG A 268 -21.92 -17.64 12.81
CA ARG A 268 -21.31 -16.31 12.89
C ARG A 268 -20.71 -15.88 11.56
N ILE A 269 -20.04 -16.79 10.84
CA ILE A 269 -19.53 -16.51 9.48
C ILE A 269 -20.68 -16.18 8.53
N LYS A 270 -21.79 -16.92 8.55
CA LYS A 270 -22.98 -16.60 7.75
C LYS A 270 -23.55 -15.21 8.07
N SER A 271 -23.53 -14.79 9.33
CA SER A 271 -23.99 -13.45 9.72
C SER A 271 -23.06 -12.35 9.21
N VAL A 272 -21.75 -12.59 9.20
CA VAL A 272 -20.75 -11.69 8.59
C VAL A 272 -21.00 -11.57 7.09
N VAL A 273 -21.22 -12.70 6.40
CA VAL A 273 -21.52 -12.75 4.95
C VAL A 273 -22.76 -11.94 4.63
N SER A 274 -23.88 -12.18 5.34
CA SER A 274 -25.13 -11.45 5.14
C SER A 274 -24.93 -9.95 5.34
N ARG A 275 -24.29 -9.52 6.43
CA ARG A 275 -24.02 -8.10 6.70
C ARG A 275 -23.16 -7.45 5.61
N ALA A 276 -22.16 -8.17 5.09
CA ALA A 276 -21.30 -7.67 4.02
C ALA A 276 -22.07 -7.51 2.71
N GLN A 277 -22.94 -8.48 2.38
CA GLN A 277 -23.81 -8.42 1.21
C GLN A 277 -24.86 -7.30 1.32
N ASP A 278 -25.51 -7.16 2.48
CA ASP A 278 -26.48 -6.09 2.72
C ASP A 278 -25.84 -4.70 2.55
N LYS A 279 -24.63 -4.52 3.08
CA LYS A 279 -23.83 -3.29 2.88
C LYS A 279 -23.45 -3.08 1.42
N PHE A 280 -22.98 -4.12 0.75
CA PHE A 280 -22.64 -4.06 -0.67
C PHE A 280 -23.85 -3.62 -1.51
N VAL A 281 -25.03 -4.20 -1.26
CA VAL A 281 -26.26 -3.86 -1.96
C VAL A 281 -26.69 -2.42 -1.64
N ALA A 282 -26.57 -1.98 -0.39
CA ALA A 282 -26.87 -0.60 -0.01
C ALA A 282 -25.92 0.43 -0.66
N ASP A 283 -24.64 0.08 -0.82
CA ASP A 283 -23.60 0.99 -1.29
C ASP A 283 -23.46 1.02 -2.81
N VAL A 284 -23.63 -0.12 -3.48
CA VAL A 284 -23.34 -0.35 -4.90
C VAL A 284 -24.59 -0.73 -5.70
N GLY A 285 -25.68 -1.17 -5.04
CA GLY A 285 -26.87 -1.71 -5.68
C GLY A 285 -26.83 -3.24 -5.86
N THR A 286 -27.90 -3.82 -6.41
CA THR A 286 -27.97 -5.27 -6.70
C THR A 286 -27.04 -5.69 -7.84
N ASP A 287 -26.79 -4.78 -8.77
CA ASP A 287 -25.75 -4.87 -9.77
C ASP A 287 -24.62 -3.91 -9.39
N ALA A 288 -23.38 -4.36 -9.52
CA ALA A 288 -22.13 -3.62 -9.43
C ALA A 288 -22.12 -2.27 -10.21
N ASN A 289 -22.86 -1.25 -9.79
CA ASN A 289 -23.08 0.00 -10.53
C ASN A 289 -21.93 0.99 -10.36
N PHE A 290 -20.70 0.54 -10.65
CA PHE A 290 -19.61 1.45 -10.88
C PHE A 290 -19.89 2.24 -12.17
N ILE A 291 -20.04 3.56 -12.03
CA ILE A 291 -20.23 4.48 -13.16
C ILE A 291 -18.95 5.27 -13.33
N PHE A 292 -18.39 5.19 -14.54
CA PHE A 292 -17.13 5.83 -14.85
C PHE A 292 -17.31 7.12 -15.63
N HIS A 293 -16.49 8.10 -15.28
CA HIS A 293 -16.28 9.32 -16.06
C HIS A 293 -14.78 9.60 -16.20
N ARG A 294 -14.42 10.56 -17.05
CA ARG A 294 -13.04 11.03 -17.17
C ARG A 294 -12.82 12.23 -16.25
N HIS A 295 -11.61 12.34 -15.71
CA HIS A 295 -11.17 13.55 -15.00
C HIS A 295 -10.32 14.40 -15.92
N THR A 296 -10.59 15.70 -15.99
CA THR A 296 -9.77 16.63 -16.77
C THR A 296 -8.43 16.84 -16.05
N PRO A 297 -7.26 16.53 -16.67
CA PRO A 297 -5.98 16.88 -16.08
C PRO A 297 -5.87 18.37 -15.72
N PRO A 298 -5.14 18.75 -14.65
CA PRO A 298 -4.22 17.92 -13.87
C PRO A 298 -4.89 17.01 -12.84
N LEU A 299 -4.26 15.86 -12.53
CA LEU A 299 -4.83 14.89 -11.59
C LEU A 299 -4.79 15.37 -10.12
N LYS A 300 -3.94 16.34 -9.77
CA LYS A 300 -3.90 16.95 -8.43
C LYS A 300 -5.29 17.36 -7.91
N THR A 301 -6.17 17.83 -8.81
CA THR A 301 -7.51 18.33 -8.49
C THR A 301 -8.54 17.23 -8.19
N ILE A 302 -8.16 15.95 -8.31
CA ILE A 302 -9.02 14.85 -7.87
C ILE A 302 -9.25 14.99 -6.37
N ASP A 303 -10.52 15.18 -5.99
CA ASP A 303 -10.97 15.12 -4.63
C ASP A 303 -11.53 13.72 -4.35
N PHE A 304 -10.78 12.91 -3.60
CA PHE A 304 -11.22 11.57 -3.24
C PHE A 304 -12.52 11.58 -2.41
N SER A 305 -12.80 12.63 -1.64
CA SER A 305 -14.01 12.69 -0.80
C SER A 305 -15.31 12.65 -1.62
N LEU A 306 -15.24 13.07 -2.90
CA LEU A 306 -16.35 13.06 -3.85
C LEU A 306 -16.47 11.74 -4.64
N LEU A 307 -15.46 10.87 -4.56
CA LEU A 307 -15.46 9.61 -5.28
C LEU A 307 -16.19 8.53 -4.50
N MET A 308 -16.99 7.77 -5.22
CA MET A 308 -17.78 6.64 -4.72
C MET A 308 -18.11 5.72 -5.92
N PRO A 309 -18.67 4.51 -5.71
CA PRO A 309 -18.95 3.59 -6.82
C PRO A 309 -19.71 4.26 -7.99
N SER A 310 -20.78 5.00 -7.70
CA SER A 310 -21.58 5.74 -8.70
C SER A 310 -20.91 7.00 -9.27
N ASN A 311 -19.74 7.40 -8.76
CA ASN A 311 -18.97 8.55 -9.21
C ASN A 311 -17.48 8.19 -9.24
N SER A 312 -17.10 7.27 -10.12
CA SER A 312 -15.72 6.77 -10.25
C SER A 312 -15.06 7.35 -11.49
N ILE A 313 -13.76 7.58 -11.44
CA ILE A 313 -12.98 7.99 -12.61
C ILE A 313 -12.47 6.73 -13.32
N ARG A 314 -12.39 6.73 -14.65
CA ARG A 314 -11.62 5.75 -15.44
C ARG A 314 -11.04 6.43 -16.68
N MET A 315 -9.72 6.39 -16.82
CA MET A 315 -9.01 6.95 -17.97
C MET A 315 -7.62 6.33 -18.11
N GLY A 316 -7.02 6.40 -19.29
CA GLY A 316 -5.59 6.15 -19.46
C GLY A 316 -4.76 7.14 -18.64
N LEU A 317 -3.78 6.62 -17.90
CA LEU A 317 -2.86 7.37 -17.06
C LEU A 317 -1.59 6.56 -16.77
N MET A 318 -0.58 7.21 -16.17
CA MET A 318 0.61 6.58 -15.62
C MET A 318 0.43 6.29 -14.13
N SER A 319 0.69 5.05 -13.72
CA SER A 319 0.90 4.66 -12.32
C SER A 319 2.39 4.73 -11.99
N ILE A 320 2.69 5.24 -10.79
CA ILE A 320 4.05 5.47 -10.28
C ILE A 320 4.12 4.85 -8.88
N PHE A 321 5.06 3.94 -8.66
CA PHE A 321 5.46 3.47 -7.33
C PHE A 321 6.88 3.95 -7.03
N GLY A 322 7.12 4.41 -5.81
CA GLY A 322 8.44 4.80 -5.32
C GLY A 322 8.66 4.27 -3.91
N ASP A 323 9.58 3.33 -3.74
CA ASP A 323 9.83 2.61 -2.49
C ASP A 323 11.21 2.95 -1.93
N ILE A 324 11.32 3.07 -0.61
CA ILE A 324 12.58 3.44 0.02
C ILE A 324 13.39 2.15 0.23
N ASP A 325 14.32 1.90 -0.68
CA ASP A 325 15.18 0.72 -0.59
C ASP A 325 16.02 0.75 0.70
N GLY A 326 16.10 -0.41 1.37
CA GLY A 326 16.76 -0.57 2.66
C GLY A 326 15.97 -0.08 3.89
N PHE A 327 14.77 0.49 3.73
CA PHE A 327 14.05 1.14 4.83
C PHE A 327 13.68 0.20 5.99
N THR A 328 13.29 -1.05 5.71
CA THR A 328 13.02 -2.04 6.77
C THR A 328 14.24 -2.25 7.67
N ARG A 329 15.44 -2.36 7.08
CA ARG A 329 16.69 -2.53 7.84
C ARG A 329 16.97 -1.29 8.70
N TYR A 330 16.78 -0.10 8.12
CA TYR A 330 16.93 1.16 8.84
C TYR A 330 15.96 1.27 10.03
N ILE A 331 14.70 0.84 9.89
CA ILE A 331 13.76 0.76 11.01
C ILE A 331 14.31 -0.13 12.12
N ASP A 332 14.74 -1.35 11.80
CA ASP A 332 15.23 -2.30 12.80
C ASP A 332 16.47 -1.74 13.54
N GLU A 333 17.39 -1.11 12.82
CA GLU A 333 18.55 -0.42 13.40
C GLU A 333 18.15 0.77 14.29
N CYS A 334 17.10 1.51 13.93
CA CYS A 334 16.59 2.61 14.74
C CYS A 334 15.90 2.13 16.01
N ILE A 335 15.12 1.04 15.92
CA ILE A 335 14.47 0.43 17.09
C ILE A 335 15.55 -0.10 18.04
N ALA A 336 16.53 -0.87 17.54
CA ALA A 336 17.63 -1.39 18.33
C ALA A 336 18.51 -0.29 18.94
N GLY A 337 18.78 0.77 18.17
CA GLY A 337 19.59 1.91 18.58
C GLY A 337 18.85 2.98 19.38
N ARG A 338 17.57 2.78 19.73
CA ARG A 338 16.71 3.77 20.43
C ARG A 338 16.60 5.13 19.70
N ARG A 339 16.65 5.11 18.36
CA ARG A 339 16.51 6.26 17.46
C ARG A 339 15.11 6.34 16.82
N ILE A 340 14.07 5.90 17.52
CA ILE A 340 12.68 5.88 17.00
C ILE A 340 12.23 7.29 16.59
N SER A 341 12.51 8.31 17.40
CA SER A 341 12.13 9.69 17.08
C SER A 341 12.84 10.23 15.82
N GLU A 342 14.09 9.82 15.57
CA GLU A 342 14.80 10.15 14.32
C GLU A 342 14.11 9.49 13.12
N MET A 343 13.84 8.19 13.22
CA MET A 343 13.17 7.41 12.18
C MET A 343 11.80 8.00 11.80
N VAL A 344 10.98 8.36 12.79
CA VAL A 344 9.63 8.93 12.53
C VAL A 344 9.74 10.30 11.86
N SER A 345 10.64 11.16 12.34
CA SER A 345 10.90 12.48 11.74
C SER A 345 11.39 12.33 10.29
N ASN A 346 12.38 11.47 10.05
CA ASN A 346 12.93 11.23 8.72
C ASN A 346 11.85 10.70 7.76
N LEU A 347 11.07 9.70 8.17
CA LEU A 347 9.99 9.15 7.34
C LEU A 347 8.95 10.22 7.00
N HIS A 348 8.58 11.07 7.95
CA HIS A 348 7.66 12.18 7.71
C HIS A 348 8.19 13.14 6.65
N VAL A 349 9.46 13.54 6.74
CA VAL A 349 10.09 14.47 5.79
C VAL A 349 10.18 13.84 4.40
N ILE A 350 10.69 12.61 4.29
CA ILE A 350 10.85 11.92 3.01
C ILE A 350 9.48 11.76 2.32
N ARG A 351 8.48 11.22 3.03
CA ARG A 351 7.14 11.03 2.46
C ARG A 351 6.51 12.35 2.04
N SER A 352 6.61 13.38 2.88
CA SER A 352 6.06 14.70 2.56
C SER A 352 6.71 15.29 1.31
N GLU A 353 8.02 15.15 1.15
CA GLU A 353 8.73 15.66 -0.01
C GLU A 353 8.45 14.85 -1.29
N LEU A 354 8.39 13.52 -1.23
CA LEU A 354 8.00 12.68 -2.38
C LEU A 354 6.57 13.01 -2.84
N ALA A 355 5.64 13.18 -1.90
CA ALA A 355 4.27 13.58 -2.21
C ALA A 355 4.19 15.00 -2.80
N ALA A 356 4.95 15.95 -2.24
CA ALA A 356 5.02 17.32 -2.74
C ALA A 356 5.68 17.38 -4.13
N THR A 357 6.68 16.55 -4.39
CA THR A 357 7.30 16.45 -5.72
C THR A 357 6.25 16.01 -6.75
N LEU A 358 5.54 14.91 -6.50
CA LEU A 358 4.46 14.44 -7.37
C LEU A 358 3.38 15.51 -7.59
N THR A 359 2.90 16.11 -6.50
CA THR A 359 1.66 16.89 -6.49
C THR A 359 1.90 18.37 -6.80
N GLU A 360 2.94 18.98 -6.24
CA GLU A 360 3.23 20.41 -6.34
C GLU A 360 4.14 20.78 -7.51
N ASP A 361 5.01 19.86 -7.98
CA ASP A 361 5.93 20.14 -9.08
C ASP A 361 5.38 19.65 -10.43
N PHE A 362 4.69 18.49 -10.41
CA PHE A 362 4.20 17.81 -11.60
C PHE A 362 2.68 17.66 -11.69
N LEU A 363 1.93 18.20 -10.70
CA LEU A 363 0.46 18.19 -10.68
C LEU A 363 -0.17 16.79 -10.80
N GLY A 364 0.57 15.76 -10.39
CA GLY A 364 0.06 14.41 -10.20
C GLY A 364 -0.82 14.30 -8.96
N ARG A 365 -1.32 13.09 -8.70
CA ARG A 365 -2.14 12.78 -7.52
C ARG A 365 -1.54 11.63 -6.75
N LYS A 366 -1.21 11.86 -5.49
CA LYS A 366 -0.94 10.78 -4.54
C LYS A 366 -2.22 10.00 -4.25
N VAL A 367 -2.16 8.68 -4.39
CA VAL A 367 -3.26 7.79 -3.99
C VAL A 367 -3.13 7.42 -2.52
N ARG A 368 -1.96 6.95 -2.10
CA ARG A 368 -1.62 6.64 -0.71
C ARG A 368 -0.13 6.40 -0.56
N PHE A 369 0.26 6.10 0.67
CA PHE A 369 1.49 5.37 0.95
C PHE A 369 1.15 3.97 1.44
N ILE A 370 1.95 3.00 1.08
CA ILE A 370 1.91 1.63 1.62
C ILE A 370 3.22 1.43 2.37
N GLY A 371 3.20 1.62 3.69
CA GLY A 371 4.44 1.73 4.44
C GLY A 371 5.23 2.98 4.05
N ASP A 372 6.45 2.77 3.60
CA ASP A 372 7.36 3.78 3.06
C ASP A 372 7.21 4.00 1.55
N CYS A 373 6.52 3.10 0.84
CA CYS A 373 6.28 3.22 -0.59
C CYS A 373 5.19 4.26 -0.92
N ILE A 374 5.44 5.17 -1.86
CA ILE A 374 4.43 6.08 -2.43
C ILE A 374 3.77 5.46 -3.66
N HIS A 375 2.43 5.49 -3.72
CA HIS A 375 1.67 5.23 -4.94
C HIS A 375 1.06 6.53 -5.48
N GLY A 376 1.46 6.91 -6.68
CA GLY A 376 1.04 8.12 -7.38
C GLY A 376 0.49 7.87 -8.77
N LEU A 377 -0.26 8.85 -9.27
CA LEU A 377 -0.84 8.85 -10.62
C LEU A 377 -0.52 10.16 -11.34
N ILE A 378 -0.26 10.10 -12.64
CA ILE A 378 -0.13 11.29 -13.49
C ILE A 378 -0.72 11.04 -14.89
N ALA A 379 -1.33 12.08 -15.46
CA ALA A 379 -1.83 12.06 -16.82
C ALA A 379 -1.72 13.45 -17.45
N CYS A 380 -1.48 13.49 -18.74
CA CYS A 380 -1.52 14.68 -19.58
C CYS A 380 -2.58 14.49 -20.67
N GLY A 381 -3.19 15.59 -21.12
CA GLY A 381 -4.22 15.56 -22.15
C GLY A 381 -5.32 16.57 -21.88
N THR A 382 -6.51 16.28 -22.41
CA THR A 382 -7.70 17.12 -22.30
C THR A 382 -8.77 16.43 -21.46
N ALA A 383 -9.93 17.07 -21.30
CA ALA A 383 -11.11 16.46 -20.70
C ALA A 383 -11.56 15.17 -21.45
N PHE A 384 -11.29 15.10 -22.75
CA PHE A 384 -11.83 14.05 -23.63
C PHE A 384 -10.82 12.94 -23.94
N GLU A 385 -9.52 13.24 -23.90
CA GLU A 385 -8.48 12.30 -24.31
C GLU A 385 -7.20 12.44 -23.47
N THR A 386 -6.57 11.31 -23.16
CA THR A 386 -5.24 11.27 -22.53
C THR A 386 -4.18 11.22 -23.62
N ASN A 387 -3.23 12.17 -23.61
CA ASN A 387 -2.02 12.04 -24.40
C ASN A 387 -1.05 11.08 -23.69
N GLY A 388 -0.98 9.84 -24.17
CA GLY A 388 -0.13 8.80 -23.60
C GLY A 388 1.37 9.15 -23.66
N SER A 389 1.85 9.74 -24.76
CA SER A 389 3.26 10.12 -24.90
C SER A 389 3.66 11.20 -23.89
N ASP A 390 2.86 12.27 -23.78
CA ASP A 390 3.13 13.35 -22.82
C ASP A 390 3.01 12.87 -21.37
N SER A 391 2.09 11.94 -21.12
CA SER A 391 1.93 11.32 -19.79
C SER A 391 3.17 10.52 -19.41
N VAL A 392 3.73 9.73 -20.33
CA VAL A 392 4.99 8.98 -20.11
C VAL A 392 6.15 9.93 -19.85
N VAL A 393 6.33 10.97 -20.67
CA VAL A 393 7.38 11.98 -20.45
C VAL A 393 7.23 12.62 -19.06
N SER A 394 6.01 12.96 -18.66
CA SER A 394 5.74 13.57 -17.36
C SER A 394 6.00 12.61 -16.20
N ALA A 395 5.67 11.32 -16.33
CA ALA A 395 5.99 10.31 -15.33
C ALA A 395 7.50 10.09 -15.17
N VAL A 396 8.27 10.08 -16.26
CA VAL A 396 9.74 10.00 -16.20
C VAL A 396 10.34 11.24 -15.53
N LYS A 397 9.78 12.43 -15.79
CA LYS A 397 10.16 13.66 -15.06
C LYS A 397 9.82 13.61 -13.57
N VAL A 398 8.67 13.04 -13.21
CA VAL A 398 8.33 12.78 -11.81
C VAL A 398 9.37 11.87 -11.17
N ALA A 399 9.75 10.77 -11.82
CA ALA A 399 10.76 9.85 -11.31
C ALA A 399 12.10 10.55 -11.06
N GLY A 400 12.59 11.33 -12.04
CA GLY A 400 13.81 12.13 -11.88
C GLY A 400 13.73 13.14 -10.74
N GLY A 401 12.60 13.86 -10.64
CA GLY A 401 12.36 14.79 -9.53
C GLY A 401 12.29 14.09 -8.17
N MET A 402 11.65 12.93 -8.07
CA MET A 402 11.55 12.16 -6.83
C MET A 402 12.94 11.69 -6.37
N ARG A 403 13.77 11.19 -7.29
CA ARG A 403 15.14 10.78 -7.00
C ARG A 403 15.98 11.95 -6.50
N SER A 404 16.00 13.08 -7.22
CA SER A 404 16.74 14.27 -6.77
C SER A 404 16.24 14.81 -5.43
N SER A 405 14.92 14.81 -5.19
CA SER A 405 14.36 15.18 -3.89
C SER A 405 14.81 14.23 -2.77
N PHE A 406 14.88 12.92 -3.05
CA PHE A 406 15.34 11.93 -2.09
C PHE A 406 16.84 12.06 -1.79
N GLU A 407 17.67 12.33 -2.80
CA GLU A 407 19.10 12.61 -2.62
C GLU A 407 19.35 13.86 -1.76
N LEU A 408 18.50 14.89 -1.89
CA LEU A 408 18.54 16.04 -0.98
C LEU A 408 18.14 15.64 0.45
N CYS A 409 17.14 14.76 0.61
CA CYS A 409 16.82 14.21 1.94
C CYS A 409 18.03 13.48 2.54
N GLN A 410 18.77 12.68 1.76
CA GLN A 410 19.98 11.99 2.24
C GLN A 410 21.07 12.95 2.73
N GLN A 411 21.17 14.13 2.11
CA GLN A 411 22.12 15.18 2.52
C GLN A 411 21.66 15.91 3.80
N GLU A 412 20.36 16.13 3.95
CA GLU A 412 19.80 16.96 5.03
C GLU A 412 19.39 16.19 6.29
N LEU A 413 19.17 14.88 6.18
CA LEU A 413 18.64 14.05 7.26
C LEU A 413 19.69 13.05 7.76
N PRO A 414 19.81 12.87 9.09
CA PRO A 414 20.79 11.95 9.66
C PRO A 414 20.39 10.49 9.42
N GLY A 415 21.39 9.61 9.32
CA GLY A 415 21.20 8.16 9.40
C GLY A 415 20.58 7.49 8.17
N ILE A 416 20.35 8.21 7.06
CA ILE A 416 19.68 7.68 5.86
C ILE A 416 20.56 7.67 4.59
N ALA A 417 21.85 7.98 4.71
CA ALA A 417 22.77 8.08 3.56
C ALA A 417 22.88 6.81 2.70
N ASN A 418 22.61 5.64 3.30
CA ASN A 418 22.66 4.33 2.61
C ASN A 418 21.29 3.84 2.10
N LEU A 419 20.23 4.61 2.30
CA LEU A 419 18.91 4.27 1.74
C LEU A 419 18.87 4.62 0.26
N GLY A 420 18.01 3.94 -0.50
CA GLY A 420 17.79 4.26 -1.91
C GLY A 420 16.33 4.54 -2.22
N LEU A 421 16.05 4.83 -3.49
CA LEU A 421 14.69 4.99 -4.01
C LEU A 421 14.51 4.15 -5.28
N ALA A 422 13.77 3.06 -5.15
CA ALA A 422 13.37 2.19 -6.25
C ALA A 422 12.07 2.72 -6.86
N ILE A 423 12.03 2.94 -8.18
CA ILE A 423 10.86 3.54 -8.87
C ILE A 423 10.36 2.62 -9.98
N GLY A 424 9.05 2.43 -10.07
CA GLY A 424 8.39 1.68 -11.15
C GLY A 424 7.28 2.47 -11.82
N LEU A 425 7.24 2.47 -13.15
CA LEU A 425 6.32 3.25 -13.97
C LEU A 425 5.56 2.35 -14.95
N GLU A 426 4.24 2.49 -15.07
CA GLU A 426 3.48 1.82 -16.13
C GLU A 426 2.25 2.63 -16.56
N TYR A 427 1.87 2.50 -17.82
CA TYR A 427 0.70 3.13 -18.42
C TYR A 427 -0.47 2.15 -18.54
N GLY A 428 -1.67 2.60 -18.20
CA GLY A 428 -2.88 1.85 -18.53
C GLY A 428 -4.18 2.59 -18.22
N GLU A 429 -5.27 2.08 -18.79
CA GLU A 429 -6.61 2.49 -18.40
C GLU A 429 -6.81 2.12 -16.94
N THR A 430 -7.04 3.11 -16.09
CA THR A 430 -7.04 2.89 -14.65
C THR A 430 -8.24 3.58 -14.00
N PRO A 431 -9.08 2.83 -13.26
CA PRO A 431 -10.10 3.40 -12.43
C PRO A 431 -9.54 4.04 -11.16
N ILE A 432 -10.20 5.08 -10.68
CA ILE A 432 -9.91 5.76 -9.41
C ILE A 432 -11.24 5.98 -8.68
N THR A 433 -11.34 5.52 -7.44
CA THR A 433 -12.58 5.59 -6.66
C THR A 433 -12.32 5.47 -5.15
N ARG A 434 -13.40 5.38 -4.36
CA ARG A 434 -13.37 4.90 -2.97
C ARG A 434 -14.27 3.68 -2.81
N ILE A 435 -13.80 2.67 -2.09
CA ILE A 435 -14.51 1.40 -1.83
C ILE A 435 -14.43 0.99 -0.35
N GLY A 436 -15.15 -0.06 0.03
CA GLY A 436 -15.30 -0.44 1.43
C GLY A 436 -16.39 0.37 2.13
N ILE A 437 -16.42 0.32 3.45
CA ILE A 437 -17.49 0.93 4.27
C ILE A 437 -17.49 2.46 4.12
N ARG A 438 -18.64 3.07 3.79
CA ARG A 438 -18.79 4.54 3.66
C ARG A 438 -18.25 5.33 4.86
N GLY A 439 -17.84 6.56 4.58
CA GLY A 439 -17.30 7.49 5.57
C GLY A 439 -15.79 7.35 5.75
N ASP A 440 -15.30 7.57 6.96
CA ASP A 440 -13.86 7.58 7.31
C ASP A 440 -13.17 6.22 7.08
N ARG A 441 -13.95 5.14 6.93
CA ARG A 441 -13.46 3.78 6.66
C ARG A 441 -13.37 3.42 5.18
N SER A 442 -13.85 4.30 4.29
CA SER A 442 -13.78 4.02 2.86
C SER A 442 -12.38 4.27 2.35
N VAL A 443 -11.86 3.26 1.66
CA VAL A 443 -10.49 3.18 1.19
C VAL A 443 -10.42 3.83 -0.18
N ARG A 444 -9.49 4.76 -0.35
CA ARG A 444 -9.11 5.22 -1.70
C ARG A 444 -8.73 4.01 -2.53
N CYS A 445 -8.97 4.01 -3.82
CA CYS A 445 -8.69 2.84 -4.65
C CYS A 445 -8.27 3.28 -6.05
N SER A 446 -7.18 2.69 -6.52
CA SER A 446 -6.78 2.71 -7.91
C SER A 446 -6.23 1.34 -8.25
N VAL A 447 -6.82 0.66 -9.23
CA VAL A 447 -6.55 -0.76 -9.52
C VAL A 447 -6.60 -1.02 -11.02
N SER A 448 -5.51 -1.52 -11.57
CA SER A 448 -5.40 -1.97 -12.96
C SER A 448 -4.15 -2.84 -13.09
N ARG A 449 -3.94 -3.41 -14.27
CA ARG A 449 -2.66 -4.02 -14.63
C ARG A 449 -1.54 -3.01 -14.57
N ALA A 450 -1.78 -1.74 -14.93
CA ALA A 450 -0.75 -0.72 -14.83
C ALA A 450 -0.31 -0.52 -13.38
N VAL A 451 -1.25 -0.44 -12.43
CA VAL A 451 -0.94 -0.35 -10.99
C VAL A 451 -0.17 -1.57 -10.49
N SER A 452 -0.59 -2.77 -10.89
CA SER A 452 0.07 -4.01 -10.43
C SER A 452 1.46 -4.19 -11.07
N SER A 453 1.62 -3.77 -12.32
CA SER A 453 2.87 -3.90 -13.05
C SER A 453 3.87 -2.84 -12.62
N SER A 454 3.46 -1.60 -12.36
CA SER A 454 4.36 -0.56 -11.83
C SER A 454 4.90 -0.93 -10.46
N GLU A 455 4.07 -1.54 -9.58
CA GLU A 455 4.54 -2.08 -8.31
C GLU A 455 5.51 -3.26 -8.51
N ALA A 456 5.22 -4.21 -9.41
CA ALA A 456 6.12 -5.33 -9.68
C ALA A 456 7.47 -4.88 -10.24
N LEU A 457 7.45 -3.94 -11.19
CA LEU A 457 8.65 -3.32 -11.77
C LEU A 457 9.46 -2.58 -10.70
N GLN A 458 8.80 -1.87 -9.79
CA GLN A 458 9.48 -1.23 -8.68
C GLN A 458 10.18 -2.26 -7.79
N LYS A 459 9.54 -3.39 -7.47
CA LYS A 459 10.14 -4.45 -6.64
C LYS A 459 11.35 -5.12 -7.30
N GLU A 460 11.46 -5.06 -8.62
CA GLU A 460 12.62 -5.54 -9.38
C GLU A 460 13.78 -4.54 -9.39
N CYS A 461 13.53 -3.27 -9.02
CA CYS A 461 14.55 -2.24 -8.91
C CYS A 461 15.31 -2.31 -7.58
N ASP A 462 16.59 -1.96 -7.62
CA ASP A 462 17.34 -1.50 -6.44
C ASP A 462 17.13 0.01 -6.17
N GLY A 463 17.78 0.50 -5.12
CA GLY A 463 17.71 1.90 -4.68
C GLY A 463 18.18 2.96 -5.69
N GLU A 464 18.86 2.61 -6.77
CA GLU A 464 19.36 3.54 -7.79
C GLU A 464 18.60 3.43 -9.13
N GLN A 465 17.66 2.50 -9.21
CA GLN A 465 16.98 2.15 -10.46
C GLN A 465 15.56 2.72 -10.58
N THR A 466 15.23 3.05 -11.83
CA THR A 466 13.87 3.39 -12.27
C THR A 466 13.49 2.45 -13.42
N ALA A 467 12.40 1.69 -13.26
CA ALA A 467 11.87 0.80 -14.28
C ALA A 467 10.67 1.41 -15.01
N ILE A 468 10.55 1.12 -16.30
CA ILE A 468 9.40 1.46 -17.14
C ILE A 468 8.79 0.22 -17.78
N GLY A 469 7.47 0.10 -17.65
CA GLY A 469 6.73 -1.02 -18.17
C GLY A 469 6.52 -0.97 -19.69
N PRO A 470 6.20 -2.11 -20.30
CA PRO A 470 6.10 -2.23 -21.76
C PRO A 470 5.03 -1.32 -22.38
N GLN A 471 3.90 -1.07 -21.72
CA GLN A 471 2.85 -0.22 -22.30
C GLN A 471 3.25 1.26 -22.27
N ALA A 472 3.90 1.70 -21.19
CA ALA A 472 4.52 3.01 -21.10
C ALA A 472 5.64 3.17 -22.13
N LEU A 473 6.53 2.19 -22.26
CA LEU A 473 7.63 2.23 -23.21
C LEU A 473 7.13 2.28 -24.65
N GLN A 474 6.06 1.55 -25.01
CA GLN A 474 5.48 1.60 -26.35
C GLN A 474 5.05 3.03 -26.73
N ARG A 475 4.50 3.78 -25.76
CA ARG A 475 4.00 5.15 -25.92
C ARG A 475 5.08 6.21 -25.76
N ALA A 476 6.25 5.84 -25.25
CA ALA A 476 7.35 6.75 -25.03
C ALA A 476 7.90 7.32 -26.37
N PRO A 477 8.22 8.63 -26.43
CA PRO A 477 8.97 9.18 -27.54
C PRO A 477 10.41 8.61 -27.54
N ALA A 478 11.10 8.69 -28.68
CA ALA A 478 12.46 8.14 -28.84
C ALA A 478 13.47 8.69 -27.81
N SER A 479 13.34 9.97 -27.45
CA SER A 479 14.17 10.62 -26.42
C SER A 479 14.02 10.02 -25.03
N ILE A 480 12.83 9.48 -24.70
CA ILE A 480 12.60 8.76 -23.44
C ILE A 480 13.04 7.30 -23.58
N LYS A 481 12.72 6.64 -24.69
CA LYS A 481 13.06 5.21 -24.89
C LYS A 481 14.54 4.94 -24.67
N ARG A 482 15.42 5.82 -25.15
CA ARG A 482 16.87 5.65 -25.04
C ARG A 482 17.44 5.82 -23.61
N LEU A 483 16.65 6.31 -22.65
CA LEU A 483 17.03 6.36 -21.23
C LEU A 483 17.02 4.97 -20.59
N PHE A 484 16.21 4.06 -21.13
CA PHE A 484 15.94 2.77 -20.53
C PHE A 484 16.60 1.66 -21.34
N ASP A 485 17.52 0.94 -20.70
CA ASP A 485 18.09 -0.30 -21.23
C ASP A 485 17.34 -1.50 -20.63
N ASN A 486 16.76 -2.34 -21.49
CA ASN A 486 15.87 -3.43 -21.09
C ASN A 486 14.76 -3.03 -20.10
N GLY A 487 14.29 -1.79 -20.18
CA GLY A 487 13.24 -1.25 -19.30
C GLY A 487 13.75 -0.58 -18.02
N PHE A 488 15.07 -0.51 -17.78
CA PHE A 488 15.66 0.08 -16.58
C PHE A 488 16.54 1.29 -16.90
N ALA A 489 16.48 2.31 -16.05
CA ALA A 489 17.37 3.46 -16.05
C ALA A 489 18.05 3.58 -14.68
N TRP A 490 19.35 3.85 -14.68
CA TRP A 490 20.18 3.97 -13.47
C TRP A 490 20.45 5.44 -13.15
N GLY A 491 20.39 5.82 -11.87
CA GLY A 491 20.74 7.16 -11.41
C GLY A 491 19.91 8.26 -12.07
N LEU A 492 18.66 7.94 -12.48
CA LEU A 492 17.81 8.86 -13.22
C LEU A 492 17.29 9.95 -12.28
N ASP A 493 18.03 11.05 -12.20
CA ASP A 493 17.72 12.25 -11.43
C ASP A 493 17.20 13.38 -12.37
N ALA A 494 16.82 14.53 -11.80
CA ALA A 494 16.28 15.64 -12.58
C ALA A 494 17.32 16.32 -13.49
N GLU A 495 18.60 16.31 -13.11
CA GLU A 495 19.69 16.95 -13.85
C GLU A 495 20.09 16.12 -15.07
N SER A 496 20.42 14.84 -14.85
CA SER A 496 20.70 13.84 -15.88
C SER A 496 19.56 13.72 -16.90
N LEU A 497 18.30 13.75 -16.44
CA LEU A 497 17.15 13.77 -17.35
C LEU A 497 17.09 15.06 -18.17
N GLY A 498 17.40 16.21 -17.56
CA GLY A 498 17.45 17.51 -18.24
C GLY A 498 18.49 17.52 -19.36
N GLU A 499 19.73 17.15 -19.05
CA GLU A 499 20.83 17.01 -20.01
C GLU A 499 20.46 16.06 -21.15
N HIS A 500 19.88 14.92 -20.78
CA HIS A 500 19.49 13.91 -21.73
C HIS A 500 18.36 14.39 -22.66
N LEU A 501 17.34 15.07 -22.16
CA LEU A 501 16.26 15.58 -23.02
C LEU A 501 16.70 16.73 -23.93
N SER A 502 17.76 17.45 -23.56
CA SER A 502 18.37 18.49 -24.39
C SER A 502 19.25 17.95 -25.52
N ALA A 503 19.78 16.73 -25.40
CA ALA A 503 20.56 16.10 -26.46
C ALA A 503 19.66 15.56 -27.60
N PRO A 504 19.99 15.79 -28.89
CA PRO A 504 19.22 15.21 -29.99
C PRO A 504 19.26 13.66 -29.94
N ALA A 505 18.14 13.01 -30.26
CA ALA A 505 18.06 11.55 -30.26
C ALA A 505 18.28 10.99 -31.67
N THR A 506 19.32 10.18 -31.86
CA THR A 506 19.56 9.49 -33.13
C THR A 506 18.88 8.13 -33.09
N VAL A 507 17.91 7.91 -33.98
CA VAL A 507 17.25 6.62 -34.17
C VAL A 507 17.86 5.97 -35.40
N SER A 508 18.36 4.73 -35.27
CA SER A 508 18.90 3.95 -36.37
C SER A 508 18.05 2.71 -36.65
N SER A 509 17.87 2.40 -37.93
CA SER A 509 17.30 1.15 -38.41
C SER A 509 18.12 0.67 -39.62
N GLY A 510 18.87 -0.42 -39.44
CA GLY A 510 19.85 -0.86 -40.45
C GLY A 510 20.93 0.19 -40.68
N SER A 511 21.17 0.56 -41.94
CA SER A 511 22.15 1.59 -42.34
C SER A 511 21.60 3.03 -42.34
N VAL A 512 20.35 3.24 -41.92
CA VAL A 512 19.69 4.56 -41.95
C VAL A 512 19.61 5.11 -40.53
N SER A 513 20.15 6.32 -40.33
CA SER A 513 20.06 7.07 -39.07
C SER A 513 19.27 8.37 -39.28
N ALA A 514 18.31 8.65 -38.41
CA ALA A 514 17.60 9.91 -38.35
C ALA A 514 17.79 10.59 -36.99
N THR A 515 18.13 11.87 -36.99
CA THR A 515 18.28 12.67 -35.78
C THR A 515 16.96 13.37 -35.47
N ALA A 516 16.29 12.95 -34.40
CA ALA A 516 15.12 13.63 -33.87
C ALA A 516 15.52 14.97 -33.23
N ALA A 517 14.70 15.99 -33.43
CA ALA A 517 14.86 17.28 -32.75
C ALA A 517 14.85 17.09 -31.21
N PRO A 518 15.53 17.97 -30.45
CA PRO A 518 15.42 18.00 -28.99
C PRO A 518 13.95 18.06 -28.55
N TYR A 519 13.65 17.46 -27.40
CA TYR A 519 12.27 17.50 -26.89
C TYR A 519 11.93 18.91 -26.41
N ASN A 520 11.35 19.73 -27.29
CA ASN A 520 10.80 21.04 -26.94
C ASN A 520 9.42 20.86 -26.31
N GLY A 521 9.39 20.44 -25.05
CA GLY A 521 8.16 20.30 -24.27
C GLY A 521 7.56 21.64 -23.88
N SER A 522 6.91 22.35 -24.82
CA SER A 522 5.96 23.40 -24.48
C SER A 522 4.60 22.76 -24.23
N ILE A 523 4.27 22.61 -22.94
CA ILE A 523 2.92 22.25 -22.50
C ILE A 523 2.02 23.40 -22.96
N LYS A 524 1.23 23.19 -24.03
CA LYS A 524 0.12 24.09 -24.33
C LYS A 524 -0.87 23.94 -23.18
N SER A 525 -1.08 25.05 -22.48
CA SER A 525 -1.97 25.27 -21.34
C SER A 525 -3.37 24.73 -21.54
#